data_AF-B6D945-F1
#
_entry.id   AF-B6D945-F1
#
_cell.length_a   1.000
_cell.length_b   1.000
_cell.length_c   1.000
_cell.angle_alpha   90.00
_cell.angle_beta   90.00
_cell.angle_gamma   90.00
#
_symmetry.space_group_name_H-M   'P 1'
#
loop_
_entity.id
_entity.type
_entity.pdbx_description
1 polymer ?
#
loop_
_entity_poly.entity_id
_entity_poly.type
_entity_poly.pdbx_seq_one_letter_code
_entity_poly.pdbx_strand_id
1 'polypeptide(L)'
;MYMCPSCGKRFETLKDLKIHFKKHDASYCPICRKNYKKPSEHYIKHYQKTKDERHLVLYYLSANLYKNHTPINTKLYKIALEKARKYLGVKEWSRLP
;
A
#
# COMPACT_ATOMS: atom_id res chain seq x y z
N MET A 1 9.55 -8.80 -9.97
CA MET A 1 9.92 -7.36 -10.02
C MET A 1 8.77 -6.56 -9.44
N TYR A 2 9.04 -5.72 -8.45
CA TYR A 2 8.04 -5.00 -7.66
C TYR A 2 8.12 -3.50 -7.93
N MET A 3 7.00 -2.88 -8.28
CA MET A 3 6.97 -1.45 -8.60
C MET A 3 6.40 -0.64 -7.43
N CYS A 4 7.07 0.46 -7.08
CA CYS A 4 6.56 1.40 -6.10
C CYS A 4 5.35 2.15 -6.66
N PRO A 5 4.15 2.04 -6.04
CA PRO A 5 2.96 2.74 -6.51
C PRO A 5 3.05 4.27 -6.40
N SER A 6 3.98 4.76 -5.58
CA SER A 6 4.18 6.19 -5.31
C SER A 6 5.10 6.89 -6.30
N CYS A 7 6.15 6.22 -6.77
CA CYS A 7 7.18 6.84 -7.63
C CYS A 7 7.60 6.01 -8.84
N GLY A 8 7.00 4.82 -9.04
CA GLY A 8 7.30 3.95 -10.17
C GLY A 8 8.64 3.22 -10.11
N LYS A 9 9.47 3.45 -9.08
CA LYS A 9 10.75 2.74 -8.91
C LYS A 9 10.53 1.24 -8.81
N ARG A 10 11.38 0.49 -9.50
CA ARG A 10 11.34 -0.98 -9.54
C ARG A 10 12.36 -1.55 -8.56
N PHE A 11 11.97 -2.62 -7.90
CA PHE A 11 12.76 -3.35 -6.93
C PHE A 11 12.72 -4.83 -7.26
N GLU A 12 13.81 -5.52 -6.98
CA GLU A 12 13.90 -6.96 -7.24
C GLU A 12 13.10 -7.76 -6.22
N THR A 13 13.06 -7.30 -4.96
CA THR A 13 12.32 -7.96 -3.88
C THR A 13 11.23 -7.08 -3.26
N LEU A 14 10.21 -7.72 -2.67
CA LEU A 14 9.17 -7.04 -1.89
C LEU A 14 9.77 -6.36 -0.65
N LYS A 15 10.84 -6.93 -0.07
CA LYS A 15 11.53 -6.38 1.10
C LYS A 15 12.17 -5.03 0.76
N ASP A 16 12.84 -4.92 -0.37
CA ASP A 16 13.45 -3.67 -0.84
C ASP A 16 12.39 -2.61 -1.13
N LEU A 17 11.30 -3.00 -1.79
CA LEU A 17 10.15 -2.11 -1.98
C LEU A 17 9.59 -1.62 -0.64
N LYS A 18 9.43 -2.51 0.35
CA LYS A 18 8.95 -2.16 1.68
C LYS A 18 9.86 -1.15 2.39
N ILE A 19 11.17 -1.38 2.37
CA ILE A 19 12.17 -0.46 2.95
C ILE A 19 12.13 0.89 2.24
N HIS A 20 12.07 0.88 0.91
CA HIS A 20 11.93 2.08 0.12
C HIS A 20 10.64 2.85 0.47
N PHE A 21 9.52 2.14 0.59
CA PHE A 21 8.23 2.76 0.84
C PHE A 21 8.15 3.44 2.21
N LYS A 22 8.88 2.94 3.22
CA LYS A 22 9.03 3.64 4.51
C LYS A 22 9.69 5.01 4.39
N LYS A 23 10.49 5.24 3.35
CA LYS A 23 11.12 6.55 3.08
C LYS A 23 10.15 7.53 2.42
N HIS A 24 8.99 7.09 1.95
CA HIS A 24 7.95 8.04 1.58
C HIS A 24 7.45 8.73 2.85
N ASP A 25 7.53 10.06 2.83
CA ASP A 25 7.17 10.91 3.95
C ASP A 25 5.72 10.68 4.36
N ALA A 26 5.48 10.44 5.65
CA ALA A 26 4.15 10.13 6.16
C ALA A 26 3.23 11.36 6.28
N SER A 27 3.70 12.55 5.90
CA SER A 27 2.94 13.80 6.08
C SER A 27 2.01 14.13 4.90
N TYR A 28 2.26 13.56 3.72
CA TYR A 28 1.46 13.80 2.51
C TYR A 28 1.34 12.56 1.63
N CYS A 29 0.19 12.43 0.95
CA CYS A 29 -0.02 11.31 0.03
C CYS A 29 0.85 11.46 -1.22
N PRO A 30 1.64 10.45 -1.59
CA PRO A 30 2.51 10.55 -2.76
C PRO A 30 1.72 10.56 -4.08
N ILE A 31 0.47 10.09 -4.09
CA ILE A 31 -0.37 10.01 -5.30
C ILE A 31 -1.22 11.26 -5.47
N CYS A 32 -1.95 11.68 -4.44
CA CYS A 32 -2.85 12.83 -4.54
C CYS A 32 -2.33 14.11 -3.87
N ARG A 33 -1.10 14.08 -3.32
CA ARG A 33 -0.40 15.22 -2.68
C ARG A 33 -1.17 15.88 -1.53
N LYS A 34 -2.17 15.18 -0.96
CA LYS A 34 -2.95 15.65 0.19
C LYS A 34 -2.29 15.29 1.51
N ASN A 35 -2.25 16.25 2.43
CA ASN A 35 -1.87 15.99 3.81
C ASN A 35 -2.90 15.11 4.52
N TYR A 36 -2.42 14.26 5.42
CA TYR A 36 -3.28 13.43 6.25
C TYR A 36 -2.70 13.27 7.65
N LYS A 37 -3.57 13.09 8.64
CA LYS A 37 -3.17 12.81 10.03
C LYS A 37 -2.90 11.33 10.26
N LYS A 38 -3.64 10.46 9.57
CA LYS A 38 -3.46 9.01 9.63
C LYS A 38 -3.47 8.43 8.20
N PRO A 39 -2.43 7.68 7.80
CA PRO A 39 -2.32 7.14 6.43
C PRO A 39 -3.47 6.19 6.10
N SER A 40 -3.81 5.26 7.01
CA SER A 40 -4.88 4.28 6.78
C SER A 40 -6.24 4.92 6.49
N GLU A 41 -6.63 5.92 7.29
CA GLU A 41 -7.90 6.63 7.10
C GLU A 41 -7.93 7.38 5.76
N HIS A 42 -6.82 8.02 5.40
CA HIS A 42 -6.70 8.72 4.13
C HIS A 42 -6.86 7.77 2.94
N TYR A 43 -6.14 6.66 2.94
CA TYR A 43 -6.17 5.68 1.85
C TYR A 43 -7.57 5.06 1.68
N ILE A 44 -8.23 4.69 2.78
CA ILE A 44 -9.58 4.11 2.75
C ILE A 44 -10.58 5.14 2.22
N LYS A 45 -10.61 6.36 2.77
CA LYS A 45 -11.53 7.43 2.35
C LYS A 45 -11.32 7.79 0.89
N HIS A 46 -10.06 7.86 0.44
CA HIS A 46 -9.73 8.14 -0.95
C HIS A 46 -10.30 7.05 -1.86
N TYR A 47 -9.99 5.77 -1.59
CA TYR A 47 -10.50 4.65 -2.38
C TYR A 47 -12.04 4.60 -2.38
N GLN A 48 -12.70 4.86 -1.25
CA GLN A 48 -14.16 4.86 -1.19
C GLN A 48 -14.77 5.93 -2.11
N LYS A 49 -14.16 7.11 -2.19
CA LYS A 49 -14.65 8.24 -3.00
C LYS A 49 -14.29 8.14 -4.48
N THR A 50 -13.07 7.75 -4.81
CA THR A 50 -12.54 7.80 -6.19
C THR A 50 -12.42 6.43 -6.86
N LYS A 51 -12.52 5.35 -6.08
CA LYS A 51 -12.21 3.97 -6.51
C LYS A 51 -10.77 3.79 -7.02
N ASP A 52 -9.86 4.70 -6.66
CA ASP A 52 -8.45 4.61 -7.06
C ASP A 52 -7.76 3.44 -6.36
N GLU A 53 -7.46 2.40 -7.14
CA GLU A 53 -6.87 1.15 -6.64
C GLU A 53 -5.47 1.37 -6.07
N ARG A 54 -4.74 2.39 -6.52
CA ARG A 54 -3.38 2.68 -6.03
C ARG A 54 -3.42 3.07 -4.56
N HIS A 55 -4.40 3.87 -4.12
CA HIS A 55 -4.59 4.17 -2.69
C HIS A 55 -4.94 2.91 -1.88
N LEU A 56 -5.64 1.95 -2.47
CA LEU A 56 -5.90 0.66 -1.81
C LEU A 56 -4.62 -0.18 -1.68
N VAL A 57 -3.71 -0.13 -2.67
CA VAL A 57 -2.37 -0.73 -2.56
C VAL A 57 -1.52 -0.03 -1.50
N LEU A 58 -1.58 1.31 -1.39
CA LEU A 58 -0.91 2.05 -0.31
C LEU A 58 -1.46 1.64 1.07
N TYR A 59 -2.78 1.44 1.20
CA TYR A 59 -3.39 0.92 2.41
C TYR A 59 -2.80 -0.44 2.80
N TYR A 60 -2.75 -1.39 1.85
CA TYR A 60 -2.16 -2.70 2.07
C TYR A 60 -0.68 -2.61 2.50
N LEU A 61 0.13 -1.83 1.79
CA LEU A 61 1.55 -1.66 2.11
C LEU A 61 1.72 -1.05 3.51
N SER A 62 0.97 -0.01 3.85
CA SER A 62 1.06 0.66 5.16
C SER A 62 0.68 -0.27 6.33
N ALA A 63 -0.36 -1.09 6.19
CA ALA A 63 -0.79 -2.04 7.21
C ALA A 63 0.26 -3.15 7.49
N ASN A 64 1.06 -3.51 6.49
CA ASN A 64 2.11 -4.52 6.60
C ASN A 64 3.50 -3.96 6.96
N LEU A 65 3.67 -2.63 6.96
CA LEU A 65 4.94 -1.95 7.22
C LEU A 65 5.09 -1.48 8.67
N TYR A 66 3.98 -1.13 9.30
CA TYR A 66 3.93 -0.70 10.69
C TYR A 66 3.14 -1.76 11.45
N LYS A 67 3.82 -2.49 12.35
CA LYS A 67 3.23 -3.53 13.22
C LYS A 67 2.06 -3.02 14.10
N ASN A 68 1.77 -1.71 14.06
CA ASN A 68 0.83 -1.00 14.93
C ASN A 68 -0.50 -0.62 14.23
N HIS A 69 -0.73 -1.05 12.99
CA HIS A 69 -2.03 -0.87 12.35
C HIS A 69 -2.83 -2.18 12.41
N THR A 70 -3.72 -2.29 13.40
CA THR A 70 -4.83 -3.25 13.34
C THR A 70 -5.66 -2.93 12.09
N PRO A 71 -5.92 -3.91 11.20
CA PRO A 71 -6.75 -3.69 10.04
C PRO A 71 -8.18 -3.38 10.52
N ILE A 72 -8.54 -2.09 10.49
CA ILE A 72 -9.84 -1.55 10.89
C ILE A 72 -11.00 -2.23 10.12
N ASN A 73 -10.72 -2.80 8.94
CA ASN A 73 -11.71 -3.47 8.11
C ASN A 73 -11.12 -4.71 7.41
N THR A 74 -11.40 -5.90 7.95
CA THR A 74 -10.93 -7.20 7.45
C THR A 74 -11.39 -7.51 6.02
N LYS A 75 -12.59 -7.08 5.62
CA LYS A 75 -13.10 -7.28 4.24
C LYS A 75 -12.36 -6.41 3.23
N LEU A 76 -12.17 -5.12 3.53
CA LEU A 76 -11.42 -4.20 2.68
C LEU A 76 -9.95 -4.61 2.56
N TYR A 77 -9.37 -5.13 3.64
CA TYR A 77 -8.00 -5.63 3.63
C TYR A 77 -7.82 -6.81 2.66
N LYS A 78 -8.77 -7.75 2.58
CA LYS A 78 -8.74 -8.84 1.57
C LYS A 78 -8.74 -8.29 0.14
N ILE A 79 -9.58 -7.28 -0.13
CA ILE A 79 -9.61 -6.63 -1.45
C ILE A 79 -8.29 -5.92 -1.73
N ALA A 80 -7.74 -5.22 -0.74
CA ALA A 80 -6.47 -4.51 -0.86
C ALA A 80 -5.30 -5.46 -1.14
N LEU A 81 -5.29 -6.63 -0.51
CA LEU A 81 -4.33 -7.70 -0.77
C LEU A 81 -4.42 -8.15 -2.24
N GLU A 82 -5.60 -8.49 -2.74
CA GLU A 82 -5.79 -8.93 -4.13
C GLU A 82 -5.32 -7.88 -5.14
N LYS A 83 -5.64 -6.60 -4.91
CA LYS A 83 -5.19 -5.51 -5.77
C LYS A 83 -3.69 -5.29 -5.68
N ALA A 84 -3.11 -5.37 -4.49
CA ALA A 84 -1.65 -5.29 -4.31
C ALA A 84 -0.94 -6.43 -5.03
N ARG A 85 -1.47 -7.66 -5.01
CA ARG A 85 -0.91 -8.80 -5.77
C ARG A 85 -0.82 -8.50 -7.26
N LYS A 86 -1.91 -8.00 -7.83
CA LYS A 86 -2.00 -7.63 -9.25
C LYS A 86 -1.04 -6.47 -9.59
N TYR A 87 -1.07 -5.40 -8.80
CA TYR A 87 -0.30 -4.18 -9.08
C TYR A 87 1.21 -4.38 -8.92
N LEU A 88 1.62 -5.17 -7.93
CA LEU A 88 3.02 -5.46 -7.64
C LEU A 88 3.62 -6.55 -8.54
N GLY A 89 2.82 -7.17 -9.42
CA GLY A 89 3.30 -8.17 -10.38
C GLY A 89 3.79 -9.47 -9.73
N VAL A 90 3.17 -9.89 -8.63
CA VAL A 90 3.60 -11.06 -7.86
C VAL A 90 2.92 -12.33 -8.42
N LYS A 91 3.69 -13.22 -9.05
CA LYS A 91 3.17 -14.47 -9.62
C LYS A 91 3.10 -15.63 -8.62
N GLU A 92 3.77 -15.55 -7.47
CA GLU A 92 3.81 -16.65 -6.50
C GLU A 92 3.84 -16.14 -5.04
N TRP A 93 2.89 -16.59 -4.22
CA TRP A 93 2.76 -16.24 -2.79
C TRP A 93 3.07 -17.43 -1.87
N SER A 94 3.78 -18.44 -2.37
CA SER A 94 4.00 -19.72 -1.67
C SER A 94 4.77 -19.61 -0.35
N ARG A 95 5.34 -18.44 0.00
CA ARG A 95 6.17 -18.27 1.21
C ARG A 95 6.11 -16.84 1.77
N LEU A 96 5.00 -16.47 2.40
CA LEU A 96 5.05 -15.47 3.46
C LEU A 96 4.63 -16.16 4.77
N PRO A 97 5.41 -15.98 5.87
CA PRO A 97 5.06 -16.50 7.18
C PRO A 97 3.79 -15.87 7.74
#